data_AF-A0AAW0DGF5-F1
#
_entry.id   AF-A0AAW0DGF5-F1
#
_cell.length_a   1.000
_cell.length_b   1.000
_cell.length_c   1.000
_cell.angle_alpha   90.00
_cell.angle_beta   90.00
_cell.angle_gamma   90.00
#
_symmetry.space_group_name_H-M   'P 1'
#
loop_
_entity.id
_entity.type
_entity.pdbx_description
1 polymer ?
#
loop_
_entity_poly.entity_id
_entity_poly.type
_entity_poly.pdbx_seq_one_letter_code
_entity_poly.pdbx_strand_id
1 'polypeptide(L)'
;MLGHTYPYHDAAQRLEQLASDRLSSGYISNPLSQYADNPLDDSVVLTTANMGDGHTWHLTDTPPNGQPAEEIVFTLQGIIMQCDLPPVIRPFVSAKHVQQRLLLTGLNTSTFTNALHGLARVDSMLRQALREESPRAIASTTDGYTTLDLSNRYFTSKRFANEEHHVGFPNDVDPKGVLANLRGEAFVHTTDNVVEYYQRQTNELGQKFKKIQPSLIHKGDIVEVQFTASLVEHAAGKGRHTNVQHITKLVLRSITLLDGSFSEARFSFSFKRSRTNSPFQSIRLADSISSERRAIKRKVGYTEEETREAEDRIKRMAIDRET
;
A
#
# COMPACT_ATOMS: atom_id res chain seq x y z
N MET A 1 -12.85 -15.20 1.77
CA MET A 1 -13.62 -15.77 0.67
C MET A 1 -14.22 -14.72 -0.24
N LEU A 2 -13.60 -14.49 -1.40
CA LEU A 2 -14.30 -13.93 -2.56
C LEU A 2 -15.44 -14.91 -2.89
N GLY A 3 -16.70 -14.47 -2.93
CA GLY A 3 -17.85 -15.39 -2.99
C GLY A 3 -17.77 -16.37 -4.18
N HIS A 4 -18.53 -17.48 -4.13
CA HIS A 4 -18.53 -18.50 -5.20
C HIS A 4 -18.85 -17.97 -6.62
N THR A 5 -19.48 -16.80 -6.71
CA THR A 5 -19.83 -16.13 -7.97
C THR A 5 -18.72 -15.23 -8.50
N TYR A 6 -17.61 -15.09 -7.79
CA TYR A 6 -16.46 -14.31 -8.24
C TYR A 6 -15.78 -15.01 -9.41
N PRO A 7 -15.52 -14.35 -10.56
CA PRO A 7 -14.93 -14.98 -11.73
C PRO A 7 -13.41 -15.07 -11.58
N TYR A 8 -12.96 -16.02 -10.76
CA TYR A 8 -11.55 -16.21 -10.39
C TYR A 8 -10.60 -16.26 -11.61
N HIS A 9 -10.98 -17.02 -12.64
CA HIS A 9 -10.16 -17.19 -13.83
C HIS A 9 -9.98 -15.88 -14.60
N ASP A 10 -11.09 -15.17 -14.88
CA ASP A 10 -11.05 -13.92 -15.66
C ASP A 10 -10.34 -12.81 -14.89
N ALA A 11 -10.54 -12.75 -13.56
CA ALA A 11 -9.84 -11.81 -12.71
C ALA A 11 -8.32 -12.09 -12.67
N ALA A 12 -7.91 -13.36 -12.61
CA ALA A 12 -6.50 -13.76 -12.65
C ALA A 12 -5.85 -13.41 -13.99
N GLN A 13 -6.53 -13.70 -15.10
CA GLN A 13 -6.05 -13.32 -16.44
C GLN A 13 -5.92 -11.79 -16.58
N ARG A 14 -6.91 -11.05 -16.08
CA ARG A 14 -6.87 -9.58 -16.10
C ARG A 14 -5.75 -9.03 -15.24
N LEU A 15 -5.51 -9.61 -14.06
CA LEU A 15 -4.39 -9.24 -13.20
C LEU A 15 -3.05 -9.44 -13.91
N GLU A 16 -2.83 -10.60 -14.53
CA GLU A 16 -1.57 -10.88 -15.24
C GLU A 16 -1.35 -9.91 -16.41
N GLN A 17 -2.41 -9.64 -17.19
CA GLN A 17 -2.34 -8.64 -18.26
C GLN A 17 -1.96 -7.26 -17.71
N LEU A 18 -2.65 -6.79 -16.67
CA LEU A 18 -2.39 -5.49 -16.07
C LEU A 18 -0.97 -5.41 -15.49
N ALA A 19 -0.48 -6.47 -14.86
CA ALA A 19 0.85 -6.51 -14.28
C ALA A 19 1.93 -6.46 -15.39
N SER A 20 1.76 -7.22 -16.47
CA SER A 20 2.65 -7.19 -17.65
C SER A 20 2.65 -5.81 -18.33
N ASP A 21 1.47 -5.22 -18.53
CA ASP A 21 1.33 -3.87 -19.09
C ASP A 21 2.03 -2.83 -18.20
N ARG A 22 1.93 -2.96 -16.88
CA ARG A 22 2.57 -2.03 -15.94
C ARG A 22 4.09 -2.17 -15.98
N LEU A 23 4.61 -3.39 -15.94
CA LEU A 23 6.05 -3.67 -16.02
C LEU A 23 6.66 -3.15 -17.33
N SER A 24 5.99 -3.37 -18.45
CA SER A 24 6.47 -2.88 -19.76
C SER A 24 6.35 -1.37 -19.94
N SER A 25 5.46 -0.70 -19.21
CA SER A 25 5.20 0.73 -19.37
C SER A 25 6.30 1.66 -18.83
N GLY A 26 7.16 1.15 -17.94
CA GLY A 26 8.20 1.95 -17.26
C GLY A 26 7.65 2.97 -16.23
N TYR A 27 6.33 3.03 -16.02
CA TYR A 27 5.69 3.89 -15.01
C TYR A 27 5.54 3.23 -13.64
N ILE A 28 6.07 2.02 -13.46
CA ILE A 28 6.10 1.36 -12.16
C ILE A 28 7.43 1.64 -11.49
N SER A 29 7.38 2.32 -10.35
CA SER A 29 8.54 2.49 -9.49
C SER A 29 8.70 1.25 -8.62
N ASN A 30 9.94 0.73 -8.55
CA ASN A 30 10.35 -0.36 -7.68
C ASN A 30 9.37 -1.56 -7.61
N PRO A 31 9.05 -2.21 -8.75
CA PRO A 31 8.21 -3.39 -8.74
C PRO A 31 8.87 -4.50 -7.90
N LEU A 32 8.14 -5.07 -6.94
CA LEU A 32 8.68 -6.08 -6.02
C LEU A 32 9.28 -7.30 -6.75
N SER A 33 8.74 -7.64 -7.92
CA SER A 33 9.23 -8.71 -8.78
C SER A 33 10.67 -8.51 -9.28
N GLN A 34 11.18 -7.27 -9.33
CA GLN A 34 12.56 -7.03 -9.76
C GLN A 34 13.60 -7.65 -8.81
N TYR A 35 13.21 -7.82 -7.54
CA TYR A 35 14.07 -8.36 -6.49
C TYR A 35 14.04 -9.89 -6.43
N ALA A 36 13.27 -10.57 -7.28
CA ALA A 36 13.32 -12.02 -7.37
C ALA A 36 14.70 -12.47 -7.87
N ASP A 37 15.13 -11.85 -8.97
CA ASP A 37 16.37 -12.22 -9.65
C ASP A 37 17.54 -11.31 -9.25
N ASN A 38 17.28 -10.05 -8.91
CA ASN A 38 18.32 -9.08 -8.58
C ASN A 38 18.43 -8.87 -7.07
N PRO A 39 19.66 -8.89 -6.49
CA PRO A 39 19.85 -8.43 -5.11
C PRO A 39 19.47 -6.94 -4.99
N LEU A 40 19.11 -6.50 -3.77
CA LEU A 40 19.09 -5.07 -3.46
C LEU A 40 20.49 -4.50 -3.65
N ASP A 41 20.57 -3.24 -4.07
CA ASP A 41 21.82 -2.51 -4.25
C ASP A 41 22.57 -2.37 -2.90
N ASP A 42 23.90 -2.26 -2.95
CA ASP A 42 24.78 -2.08 -1.79
C ASP A 42 24.52 -0.73 -1.09
N SER A 43 23.86 0.21 -1.77
CA SER A 43 23.37 1.49 -1.24
C SER A 43 22.23 1.35 -0.22
N VAL A 44 21.56 0.19 -0.21
CA VAL A 44 20.44 -0.08 0.69
C VAL A 44 20.95 -0.45 2.08
N VAL A 45 20.59 0.38 3.06
CA VAL A 45 20.97 0.19 4.46
C VAL A 45 19.73 0.00 5.34
N LEU A 46 19.96 -0.57 6.53
CA LEU A 46 18.94 -0.66 7.57
C LEU A 46 19.04 0.50 8.53
N THR A 47 18.00 1.31 8.58
CA THR A 47 17.87 2.38 9.58
C THR A 47 17.02 1.89 10.74
N THR A 48 17.52 2.10 11.96
CA THR A 48 16.80 1.73 13.19
C THR A 48 15.95 2.88 13.69
N ALA A 49 14.72 2.57 14.10
CA ALA A 49 13.82 3.47 14.78
C ALA A 49 13.35 2.82 16.09
N ASN A 50 13.35 3.60 17.18
CA ASN A 50 12.77 3.16 18.45
C ASN A 50 11.26 3.40 18.42
N MET A 51 10.49 2.31 18.32
CA MET A 51 9.04 2.33 18.44
C MET A 51 8.64 1.78 19.82
N GLY A 52 7.44 2.10 20.29
CA GLY A 52 7.00 1.73 21.64
C GLY A 52 6.77 0.27 21.93
N ASP A 53 6.76 -0.53 20.88
CA ASP A 53 6.66 -1.98 20.88
C ASP A 53 8.03 -2.68 20.72
N GLY A 54 9.12 -1.92 20.55
CA GLY A 54 10.48 -2.40 20.41
C GLY A 54 11.24 -1.71 19.28
N HIS A 55 12.42 -2.23 18.93
CA HIS A 55 13.17 -1.74 17.78
C HIS A 55 12.43 -2.07 16.47
N THR A 56 12.42 -1.11 15.55
CA THR A 56 11.96 -1.30 14.17
C THR A 56 13.10 -0.98 13.22
N TRP A 57 13.31 -1.83 12.23
CA TRP A 57 14.31 -1.63 11.18
C TRP A 57 13.61 -1.40 9.85
N HIS A 58 13.97 -0.30 9.21
CA HIS A 58 13.45 0.11 7.91
C HIS A 58 14.53 -0.05 6.85
N LEU A 59 14.13 -0.52 5.66
CA LEU A 59 15.00 -0.46 4.48
C LEU A 59 15.02 0.96 3.96
N THR A 60 16.21 1.55 3.92
CA THR A 60 16.42 2.90 3.44
C THR A 60 17.54 2.92 2.41
N ASP A 61 17.34 3.66 1.33
CA ASP A 61 18.41 4.02 0.41
C ASP A 61 19.20 5.21 0.99
N THR A 62 20.53 5.13 0.95
CA THR A 62 21.40 6.24 1.34
C THR A 62 21.89 6.95 0.08
N PRO A 63 21.23 8.05 -0.33
CA PRO A 63 21.67 8.77 -1.52
C PRO A 63 23.12 9.27 -1.36
N PRO A 64 23.94 9.23 -2.43
CA PRO A 64 25.38 9.53 -2.37
C PRO A 64 25.73 10.97 -1.95
N ASN A 65 24.74 11.86 -1.85
CA ASN A 65 24.92 13.32 -1.72
C ASN A 65 24.64 13.86 -0.31
N GLY A 66 24.69 13.03 0.75
CA GLY A 66 24.43 13.47 2.12
C GLY A 66 22.99 13.94 2.38
N GLN A 67 22.07 13.61 1.46
CA GLN A 67 20.64 13.77 1.67
C GLN A 67 20.14 12.79 2.74
N PRO A 68 19.04 13.10 3.43
CA PRO A 68 18.46 12.17 4.40
C PRO A 68 18.12 10.84 3.72
N ALA A 69 18.38 9.74 4.43
CA ALA A 69 18.04 8.40 3.95
C ALA A 69 16.54 8.33 3.59
N GLU A 70 16.22 7.62 2.51
CA GLU A 70 14.85 7.50 2.00
C GLU A 70 14.34 6.07 2.14
N GLU A 71 13.13 5.88 2.70
CA GLU A 71 12.56 4.54 2.86
C GLU A 71 12.20 3.92 1.50
N ILE A 72 12.60 2.67 1.28
CA ILE A 72 12.31 1.96 0.03
C ILE A 72 10.84 1.58 -0.01
N VAL A 73 10.16 2.12 -1.03
CA VAL A 73 8.76 1.82 -1.33
C VAL A 73 8.71 0.80 -2.47
N PHE A 74 8.07 -0.33 -2.20
CA PHE A 74 7.84 -1.42 -3.14
C PHE A 74 6.46 -1.30 -3.76
N THR A 75 6.33 -1.70 -5.03
CA THR A 75 5.04 -1.76 -5.73
C THR A 75 4.64 -3.21 -6.04
N LEU A 76 3.37 -3.55 -5.82
CA LEU A 76 2.80 -4.87 -6.09
C LEU A 76 1.37 -4.74 -6.63
N GLN A 77 1.01 -5.48 -7.68
CA GLN A 77 -0.38 -5.65 -8.09
C GLN A 77 -1.01 -6.91 -7.49
N GLY A 78 -2.30 -6.87 -7.17
CA GLY A 78 -3.04 -8.02 -6.67
C GLY A 78 -4.54 -7.78 -6.62
N ILE A 79 -5.28 -8.83 -6.26
CA ILE A 79 -6.72 -8.79 -6.03
C ILE A 79 -7.00 -8.68 -4.53
N ILE A 80 -7.89 -7.76 -4.15
CA ILE A 80 -8.31 -7.60 -2.76
C ILE A 80 -9.21 -8.76 -2.37
N MET A 81 -8.73 -9.62 -1.49
CA MET A 81 -9.52 -10.73 -0.96
C MET A 81 -10.27 -10.37 0.32
N GLN A 82 -9.69 -9.48 1.15
CA GLN A 82 -10.32 -8.85 2.31
C GLN A 82 -9.77 -7.44 2.49
N CYS A 83 -10.56 -6.54 3.06
CA CYS A 83 -10.09 -5.18 3.33
C CYS A 83 -10.88 -4.54 4.48
N ASP A 84 -10.16 -3.79 5.31
CA ASP A 84 -10.67 -2.93 6.37
C ASP A 84 -10.22 -1.49 6.03
N LEU A 85 -10.89 -0.86 5.08
CA LEU A 85 -10.56 0.48 4.58
C LEU A 85 -11.56 1.53 5.09
N PRO A 86 -11.16 2.82 5.13
CA PRO A 86 -12.09 3.90 5.41
C PRO A 86 -13.24 3.98 4.37
N PRO A 87 -14.36 4.65 4.69
CA PRO A 87 -14.59 5.53 5.83
C PRO A 87 -14.78 4.78 7.16
N VAL A 88 -14.15 5.28 8.22
CA VAL A 88 -14.34 4.79 9.58
C VAL A 88 -15.59 5.43 10.18
N ILE A 89 -16.65 4.62 10.29
CA ILE A 89 -17.94 5.06 10.84
C ILE A 89 -18.32 4.34 12.14
N ARG A 90 -17.60 3.27 12.48
CA ARG A 90 -17.88 2.46 13.68
C ARG A 90 -16.87 2.79 14.78
N PRO A 91 -17.33 2.97 16.02
CA PRO A 91 -16.43 3.26 17.13
C PRO A 91 -15.55 2.04 17.43
N PHE A 92 -14.33 2.31 17.88
CA PHE A 92 -13.42 1.31 18.42
C PHE A 92 -13.29 1.47 19.93
N VAL A 93 -12.94 0.38 20.61
CA VAL A 93 -12.71 0.37 22.06
C VAL A 93 -11.36 1.00 22.42
N SER A 94 -10.37 0.92 21.54
CA SER A 94 -9.00 1.40 21.80
C SER A 94 -8.32 1.86 20.52
N ALA A 95 -7.57 2.96 20.58
CA ALA A 95 -6.75 3.46 19.48
C ALA A 95 -5.55 2.56 19.13
N LYS A 96 -5.11 1.69 20.06
CA LYS A 96 -3.79 1.01 19.98
C LYS A 96 -3.63 0.10 18.76
N HIS A 97 -4.71 -0.54 18.31
CA HIS A 97 -4.67 -1.56 17.25
C HIS A 97 -5.54 -1.18 16.05
N VAL A 98 -5.90 0.10 15.92
CA VAL A 98 -6.77 0.57 14.83
C VAL A 98 -5.90 0.85 13.62
N GLN A 99 -6.20 0.17 12.52
CA GLN A 99 -5.42 0.19 11.30
C GLN A 99 -6.32 0.07 10.08
N GLN A 100 -5.84 0.56 8.95
CA GLN A 100 -6.35 0.22 7.64
C GLN A 100 -5.56 -0.96 7.10
N ARG A 101 -6.26 -1.94 6.52
CA ARG A 101 -5.64 -3.21 6.15
C ARG A 101 -6.23 -3.76 4.86
N LEU A 102 -5.41 -4.44 4.09
CA LEU A 102 -5.86 -5.22 2.95
C LEU A 102 -5.12 -6.56 2.88
N LEU A 103 -5.84 -7.57 2.40
CA LEU A 103 -5.32 -8.90 2.18
C LEU A 103 -5.33 -9.15 0.67
N LEU A 104 -4.15 -9.14 0.05
CA LEU A 104 -3.98 -9.36 -1.40
C LEU A 104 -3.75 -10.80 -1.72
N THR A 105 -4.21 -11.22 -2.90
CA THR A 105 -3.77 -12.45 -3.55
C THR A 105 -3.51 -12.21 -5.03
N GLY A 106 -2.62 -13.00 -5.60
CA GLY A 106 -2.42 -13.08 -7.05
C GLY A 106 -3.26 -14.14 -7.73
N LEU A 107 -4.08 -14.92 -7.01
CA LEU A 107 -4.76 -16.09 -7.56
C LEU A 107 -3.81 -17.04 -8.33
N ASN A 108 -2.57 -17.18 -7.84
CA ASN A 108 -1.49 -18.00 -8.42
C ASN A 108 -1.00 -17.54 -9.81
N THR A 109 -1.20 -16.27 -10.17
CA THR A 109 -0.59 -15.69 -11.38
C THR A 109 0.94 -15.68 -11.30
N SER A 110 1.61 -15.82 -12.44
CA SER A 110 3.08 -15.84 -12.54
C SER A 110 3.72 -14.56 -12.02
N THR A 111 3.18 -13.40 -12.40
CA THR A 111 3.78 -12.12 -12.01
C THR A 111 3.71 -11.91 -10.49
N PHE A 112 2.58 -12.27 -9.86
CA PHE A 112 2.45 -12.22 -8.40
C PHE A 112 3.39 -13.22 -7.71
N THR A 113 3.52 -14.42 -8.24
CA THR A 113 4.43 -15.44 -7.70
C THR A 113 5.87 -14.95 -7.74
N ASN A 114 6.27 -14.31 -8.84
CA ASN A 114 7.59 -13.68 -8.95
C ASN A 114 7.80 -12.57 -7.91
N ALA A 115 6.77 -11.75 -7.67
CA ALA A 115 6.83 -10.75 -6.60
C ALA A 115 6.95 -11.37 -5.20
N LEU A 116 6.33 -12.52 -4.94
CA LEU A 116 6.52 -13.25 -3.67
C LEU A 116 7.96 -13.74 -3.49
N HIS A 117 8.62 -14.19 -4.56
CA HIS A 117 10.05 -14.52 -4.52
C HIS A 117 10.91 -13.29 -4.19
N GLY A 118 10.61 -12.15 -4.82
CA GLY A 118 11.25 -10.87 -4.48
C GLY A 118 11.05 -10.49 -3.02
N LEU A 119 9.84 -10.65 -2.48
CA LEU A 119 9.55 -10.39 -1.07
C LEU A 119 10.34 -11.30 -0.12
N ALA A 120 10.42 -12.59 -0.43
CA ALA A 120 11.18 -13.55 0.36
C ALA A 120 12.67 -13.19 0.41
N ARG A 121 13.22 -12.63 -0.69
CA ARG A 121 14.60 -12.15 -0.74
C ARG A 121 14.79 -10.90 0.11
N VAL A 122 13.89 -9.92 -0.01
CA VAL A 122 13.88 -8.70 0.81
C VAL A 122 13.85 -9.06 2.31
N ASP A 123 13.01 -10.01 2.70
CA ASP A 123 12.93 -10.52 4.08
C ASP A 123 14.21 -11.20 4.55
N SER A 124 14.78 -12.05 3.69
CA SER A 124 16.03 -12.73 3.99
C SER A 124 17.15 -11.73 4.27
N MET A 125 17.21 -10.63 3.50
CA MET A 125 18.18 -9.55 3.72
C MET A 125 17.94 -8.81 5.03
N LEU A 126 16.68 -8.46 5.33
CA LEU A 126 16.29 -7.85 6.61
C LEU A 126 16.76 -8.69 7.81
N ARG A 127 16.53 -10.01 7.75
CA ARG A 127 16.88 -10.95 8.82
C ARG A 127 18.37 -11.20 8.91
N GLN A 128 19.06 -11.33 7.78
CA GLN A 128 20.51 -11.54 7.74
C GLN A 128 21.25 -10.40 8.44
N ALA A 129 20.81 -9.16 8.24
CA ALA A 129 21.41 -8.01 8.90
C ALA A 129 21.27 -8.04 10.43
N LEU A 130 20.22 -8.67 10.97
CA LEU A 130 20.05 -8.89 12.40
C LEU A 130 20.63 -10.21 12.91
N ARG A 131 21.24 -11.02 12.02
CA ARG A 131 21.71 -12.39 12.31
C ARG A 131 20.59 -13.27 12.88
N GLU A 132 19.36 -13.05 12.44
CA GLU A 132 18.21 -13.84 12.85
C GLU A 132 17.96 -14.95 11.83
N GLU A 133 18.04 -16.20 12.28
CA GLU A 133 17.88 -17.36 11.39
C GLU A 133 16.49 -18.00 11.45
N SER A 134 15.55 -17.47 12.26
CA SER A 134 14.22 -18.08 12.34
C SER A 134 13.35 -17.65 11.16
N PRO A 135 13.02 -18.55 10.22
CA PRO A 135 12.14 -18.20 9.11
C PRO A 135 10.73 -18.05 9.64
N ARG A 136 10.13 -16.87 9.43
CA ARG A 136 8.70 -16.66 9.66
C ARG A 136 8.04 -16.35 8.33
N ALA A 137 6.97 -17.08 8.03
CA ALA A 137 6.22 -16.85 6.81
C ALA A 137 5.59 -15.45 6.82
N ILE A 138 5.92 -14.65 5.80
CA ILE A 138 5.31 -13.33 5.56
C ILE A 138 3.99 -13.49 4.81
N ALA A 139 3.97 -14.42 3.87
CA ALA A 139 2.76 -14.82 3.18
C ALA A 139 1.98 -15.86 4.00
N SER A 140 0.67 -15.76 3.91
CA SER A 140 -0.28 -16.72 4.48
C SER A 140 -1.01 -17.44 3.37
N THR A 141 -1.78 -18.47 3.72
CA THR A 141 -2.71 -19.13 2.79
C THR A 141 -4.12 -18.91 3.28
N THR A 142 -4.98 -18.44 2.40
CA THR A 142 -6.41 -18.28 2.68
C THR A 142 -7.20 -18.81 1.49
N ASP A 143 -8.19 -19.65 1.76
CA ASP A 143 -9.03 -20.26 0.72
C ASP A 143 -8.22 -20.95 -0.41
N GLY A 144 -7.07 -21.53 -0.06
CA GLY A 144 -6.18 -22.22 -1.01
C GLY A 144 -5.28 -21.30 -1.83
N TYR A 145 -5.33 -19.98 -1.63
CA TYR A 145 -4.49 -19.00 -2.32
C TYR A 145 -3.46 -18.39 -1.39
N THR A 146 -2.27 -18.12 -1.92
CA THR A 146 -1.25 -17.36 -1.20
C THR A 146 -1.66 -15.90 -1.08
N THR A 147 -1.53 -15.35 0.12
CA THR A 147 -2.02 -14.03 0.49
C THR A 147 -1.01 -13.21 1.25
N LEU A 148 -0.99 -11.89 0.99
CA LEU A 148 -0.17 -10.91 1.69
C LEU A 148 -1.06 -9.95 2.47
N ASP A 149 -0.76 -9.78 3.76
CA ASP A 149 -1.41 -8.82 4.64
C ASP A 149 -0.60 -7.52 4.65
N LEU A 150 -1.19 -6.44 4.14
CA LEU A 150 -0.60 -5.11 4.17
C LEU A 150 -1.47 -4.20 5.03
N SER A 151 -0.86 -3.50 5.98
CA SER A 151 -1.60 -2.66 6.92
C SER A 151 -0.84 -1.40 7.28
N ASN A 152 -1.57 -0.36 7.69
CA ASN A 152 -0.98 0.81 8.32
C ASN A 152 -1.86 1.27 9.48
N ARG A 153 -1.24 1.55 10.62
CA ARG A 153 -1.94 2.02 11.81
C ARG A 153 -2.41 3.46 11.59
N TYR A 154 -3.60 3.79 12.10
CA TYR A 154 -4.07 5.18 12.08
C TYR A 154 -3.36 6.05 13.12
N PHE A 155 -2.70 5.44 14.11
CA PHE A 155 -2.14 6.16 15.23
C PHE A 155 -0.74 5.67 15.58
N THR A 156 0.14 6.61 15.88
CA THR A 156 1.40 6.39 16.59
C THR A 156 1.25 6.90 18.02
N SER A 157 1.85 6.22 19.01
CA SER A 157 1.85 6.74 20.39
C SER A 157 2.73 8.00 20.46
N LYS A 158 2.24 9.05 21.13
CA LYS A 158 2.97 10.34 21.24
C LYS A 158 4.38 10.18 21.81
N ARG A 159 4.60 9.19 22.67
CA ARG A 159 5.92 8.89 23.24
C ARG A 159 6.97 8.54 22.19
N PHE A 160 6.55 8.07 21.02
CA PHE A 160 7.42 7.59 19.93
C PHE A 160 7.26 8.41 18.66
N ALA A 161 6.42 9.45 18.68
CA ALA A 161 6.17 10.27 17.52
C ALA A 161 7.28 11.29 17.26
N ASN A 162 8.38 11.33 18.03
CA ASN A 162 9.55 12.19 17.81
C ASN A 162 9.20 13.65 17.44
N GLU A 163 8.26 14.26 18.19
CA GLU A 163 7.75 15.63 17.94
C GLU A 163 7.01 15.83 16.62
N GLU A 164 6.67 14.76 15.88
CA GLU A 164 5.85 14.82 14.69
C GLU A 164 4.49 15.45 14.98
N HIS A 165 4.10 16.33 14.07
CA HIS A 165 2.85 17.05 14.19
C HIS A 165 1.67 16.16 13.81
N HIS A 166 0.57 16.43 14.48
CA HIS A 166 -0.68 15.80 14.14
C HIS A 166 -1.16 16.25 12.75
N VAL A 167 -1.33 15.28 11.85
CA VAL A 167 -2.06 15.43 10.59
C VAL A 167 -3.54 15.12 10.86
N GLY A 168 -4.45 16.00 10.46
CA GLY A 168 -5.88 15.76 10.61
C GLY A 168 -6.36 14.62 9.70
N PHE A 169 -7.39 13.88 10.14
CA PHE A 169 -8.04 12.92 9.26
C PHE A 169 -8.88 13.65 8.21
N PRO A 170 -8.75 13.32 6.92
CA PRO A 170 -9.63 13.87 5.91
C PRO A 170 -11.05 13.30 6.06
N ASN A 171 -12.05 14.04 5.58
CA ASN A 171 -13.47 13.73 5.79
C ASN A 171 -13.91 12.42 5.12
N ASP A 172 -13.22 11.98 4.08
CA ASP A 172 -13.44 10.69 3.42
C ASP A 172 -12.89 9.50 4.23
N VAL A 173 -11.96 9.74 5.15
CA VAL A 173 -11.43 8.75 6.09
C VAL A 173 -12.23 8.72 7.39
N ASP A 174 -12.51 9.87 7.97
CA ASP A 174 -13.19 10.00 9.27
C ASP A 174 -14.43 10.93 9.22
N PRO A 175 -15.47 10.60 8.45
CA PRO A 175 -16.61 11.49 8.22
C PRO A 175 -17.42 11.81 9.48
N LYS A 176 -17.24 11.03 10.55
CA LYS A 176 -17.99 11.17 11.81
C LYS A 176 -17.08 11.57 12.98
N GLY A 177 -15.81 11.88 12.74
CA GLY A 177 -14.86 12.22 13.80
C GLY A 177 -14.56 11.06 14.77
N VAL A 178 -14.84 9.81 14.38
CA VAL A 178 -14.63 8.63 15.22
C VAL A 178 -13.15 8.44 15.55
N LEU A 179 -12.28 8.54 14.53
CA LEU A 179 -10.83 8.43 14.74
C LEU A 179 -10.29 9.64 15.50
N ALA A 180 -10.75 10.84 15.15
CA ALA A 180 -10.36 12.07 15.83
C ALA A 180 -10.68 12.02 17.33
N ASN A 181 -11.86 11.50 17.70
CA ASN A 181 -12.28 11.32 19.08
C ASN A 181 -11.52 10.19 19.79
N LEU A 182 -11.21 9.09 19.09
CA LEU A 182 -10.55 7.93 19.67
C LEU A 182 -9.08 8.19 20.04
N ARG A 183 -8.41 9.10 19.33
CA ARG A 183 -7.00 9.45 19.54
C ARG A 183 -6.67 9.78 21.00
N GLY A 184 -7.56 10.51 21.68
CA GLY A 184 -7.30 11.08 23.00
C GLY A 184 -6.01 11.91 23.03
N GLU A 185 -5.31 11.88 24.17
CA GLU A 185 -4.05 12.60 24.37
C GLU A 185 -2.80 11.73 24.15
N ALA A 186 -2.94 10.40 24.22
CA ALA A 186 -1.81 9.47 24.19
C ALA A 186 -1.31 9.14 22.76
N PHE A 187 -2.14 9.40 21.76
CA PHE A 187 -1.86 9.03 20.37
C PHE A 187 -1.83 10.26 19.45
N VAL A 188 -1.21 10.09 18.29
CA VAL A 188 -1.13 11.10 17.23
C VAL A 188 -1.23 10.41 15.87
N HIS A 189 -1.94 11.04 14.93
CA HIS A 189 -1.91 10.65 13.52
C HIS A 189 -0.86 11.49 12.83
N THR A 190 0.15 10.87 12.25
CA THR A 190 1.26 11.55 11.57
C THR A 190 1.28 11.20 10.08
N THR A 191 2.17 11.83 9.31
CA THR A 191 2.32 11.55 7.87
C THR A 191 2.65 10.07 7.62
N ASP A 192 3.34 9.39 8.54
CA ASP A 192 3.63 7.95 8.49
C ASP A 192 2.36 7.09 8.49
N ASN A 193 1.31 7.56 9.15
CA ASN A 193 0.03 6.85 9.27
C ASN A 193 -0.91 7.06 8.07
N VAL A 194 -0.57 7.97 7.16
CA VAL A 194 -1.39 8.28 5.99
C VAL A 194 -1.22 7.20 4.92
N VAL A 195 -2.35 6.76 4.36
CA VAL A 195 -2.42 5.95 3.14
C VAL A 195 -3.10 6.76 2.06
N GLU A 196 -2.50 6.79 0.88
CA GLU A 196 -3.06 7.50 -0.27
C GLU A 196 -3.88 6.58 -1.17
N TYR A 197 -4.94 7.13 -1.76
CA TYR A 197 -5.90 6.38 -2.56
C TYR A 197 -6.03 6.97 -3.96
N TYR A 198 -5.81 6.15 -4.98
CA TYR A 198 -5.80 6.56 -6.38
C TYR A 198 -6.65 5.65 -7.25
N GLN A 199 -7.03 6.16 -8.41
CA GLN A 199 -7.58 5.37 -9.50
C GLN A 199 -6.76 5.61 -10.76
N ARG A 200 -6.39 4.52 -11.42
CA ARG A 200 -5.77 4.58 -12.74
C ARG A 200 -6.83 4.92 -13.78
N GLN A 201 -6.54 5.94 -14.58
CA GLN A 201 -7.29 6.31 -15.78
C GLN A 201 -6.39 6.10 -16.98
N THR A 202 -6.82 5.27 -17.93
CA THR A 202 -6.08 5.04 -19.18
C THR A 202 -6.88 5.64 -20.33
N ASN A 203 -6.23 6.45 -21.15
CA ASN A 203 -6.77 6.98 -22.39
C ASN A 203 -5.78 6.74 -23.54
N GLU A 204 -6.15 7.13 -24.77
CA GLU A 204 -5.29 7.02 -25.95
C GLU A 204 -3.95 7.77 -25.80
N LEU A 205 -3.92 8.75 -24.88
CA LEU A 205 -2.75 9.58 -24.60
C LEU A 205 -1.84 8.98 -23.53
N GLY A 206 -2.26 7.98 -22.76
CA GLY A 206 -1.44 7.36 -21.71
C GLY A 206 -2.20 7.08 -20.42
N GLN A 207 -1.47 7.05 -19.31
CA GLN A 207 -2.02 6.72 -17.99
C GLN A 207 -1.95 7.94 -17.06
N LYS A 208 -3.05 8.22 -16.35
CA LYS A 208 -3.14 9.23 -15.31
C LYS A 208 -3.64 8.61 -14.01
N PHE A 209 -3.22 9.16 -12.88
CA PHE A 209 -3.64 8.71 -11.56
C PHE A 209 -4.40 9.82 -10.86
N LYS A 210 -5.65 9.54 -10.51
CA LYS A 210 -6.54 10.51 -9.86
C LYS A 210 -6.75 10.10 -8.41
N LYS A 211 -6.61 11.03 -7.46
CA LYS A 211 -7.00 10.78 -6.06
C LYS A 211 -8.50 10.42 -5.98
N ILE A 212 -8.80 9.39 -5.20
CA ILE A 212 -10.16 8.90 -4.97
C ILE A 212 -10.44 8.73 -3.48
N GLN A 213 -11.71 8.60 -3.14
CA GLN A 213 -12.11 8.21 -1.79
C GLN A 213 -11.88 6.71 -1.58
N PRO A 214 -11.46 6.28 -0.38
CA PRO A 214 -11.23 4.87 -0.05
C PRO A 214 -12.49 4.02 -0.19
N SER A 215 -13.69 4.61 0.00
CA SER A 215 -14.98 3.94 -0.20
C SER A 215 -15.24 3.43 -1.62
N LEU A 216 -14.44 3.83 -2.61
CA LEU A 216 -14.57 3.33 -3.97
C LEU A 216 -13.82 2.01 -4.20
N ILE A 217 -12.94 1.63 -3.27
CA ILE A 217 -12.16 0.38 -3.32
C ILE A 217 -12.86 -0.70 -2.50
N HIS A 218 -13.02 -1.87 -3.11
CA HIS A 218 -13.80 -2.96 -2.57
C HIS A 218 -13.08 -4.29 -2.71
N LYS A 219 -13.54 -5.25 -1.92
CA LYS A 219 -13.19 -6.65 -2.10
C LYS A 219 -13.54 -7.13 -3.52
N GLY A 220 -12.60 -7.82 -4.14
CA GLY A 220 -12.64 -8.26 -5.54
C GLY A 220 -12.01 -7.29 -6.54
N ASP A 221 -11.66 -6.06 -6.13
CA ASP A 221 -10.98 -5.14 -7.03
C ASP A 221 -9.54 -5.59 -7.29
N ILE A 222 -9.07 -5.34 -8.52
CA ILE A 222 -7.66 -5.45 -8.88
C ILE A 222 -7.00 -4.09 -8.59
N VAL A 223 -5.98 -4.13 -7.74
CA VAL A 223 -5.27 -2.93 -7.26
C VAL A 223 -3.77 -3.05 -7.44
N GLU A 224 -3.11 -1.91 -7.52
CA GLU A 224 -1.69 -1.75 -7.29
C GLU A 224 -1.51 -1.14 -5.90
N VAL A 225 -0.61 -1.69 -5.09
CA VAL A 225 -0.29 -1.16 -3.77
C VAL A 225 1.17 -0.74 -3.72
N GLN A 226 1.42 0.36 -3.01
CA GLN A 226 2.75 0.73 -2.58
C GLN A 226 2.87 0.46 -1.08
N PHE A 227 3.96 -0.18 -0.68
CA PHE A 227 4.21 -0.52 0.71
C PHE A 227 5.69 -0.45 1.05
N THR A 228 6.02 -0.33 2.32
CA THR A 228 7.39 -0.47 2.82
C THR A 228 7.50 -1.74 3.65
N ALA A 229 8.68 -2.36 3.66
CA ALA A 229 8.95 -3.54 4.47
C ALA A 229 9.78 -3.12 5.69
N SER A 230 9.32 -3.51 6.88
CA SER A 230 10.01 -3.21 8.13
C SER A 230 10.06 -4.43 9.01
N LEU A 231 11.20 -4.65 9.67
CA LEU A 231 11.35 -5.68 10.68
C LEU A 231 11.00 -5.08 12.04
N VAL A 232 10.14 -5.73 12.83
CA VAL A 232 9.69 -5.20 14.13
C VAL A 232 9.94 -6.24 15.21
N GLU A 233 10.51 -5.80 16.33
CA GLU A 233 10.60 -6.63 17.53
C GLU A 233 9.21 -6.99 18.05
N HIS A 234 9.05 -8.26 18.37
CA HIS A 234 7.86 -8.81 18.97
C HIS A 234 8.28 -9.67 20.16
N ALA A 235 8.01 -9.16 21.36
CA ALA A 235 8.19 -9.92 22.58
C ALA A 235 7.18 -11.08 22.62
N ALA A 236 7.68 -12.31 22.43
CA ALA A 236 6.90 -13.53 22.61
C ALA A 236 7.12 -14.10 24.02
N GLY A 237 6.04 -14.25 24.79
CA GLY A 237 6.06 -14.80 26.15
C GLY A 237 5.59 -13.83 27.23
N LYS A 238 5.42 -14.32 28.47
CA LYS A 238 5.12 -13.50 29.66
C LYS A 238 6.16 -13.76 30.75
N GLY A 239 6.63 -12.72 31.43
CA GLY A 239 7.52 -12.84 32.60
C GLY A 239 9.01 -12.89 32.25
N ARG A 240 9.80 -13.64 33.03
CA ARG A 240 11.29 -13.72 32.92
C ARG A 240 11.82 -14.46 31.67
N HIS A 241 10.95 -15.01 30.84
CA HIS A 241 11.30 -15.72 29.59
C HIS A 241 10.62 -15.06 28.38
N THR A 242 10.90 -13.77 28.16
CA THR A 242 10.54 -13.10 26.91
C THR A 242 11.57 -13.45 25.85
N ASN A 243 11.19 -14.24 24.85
CA ASN A 243 11.99 -14.38 23.64
C ASN A 243 11.63 -13.22 22.72
N VAL A 244 12.62 -12.38 22.41
CA VAL A 244 12.48 -11.37 21.36
C VAL A 244 12.53 -12.10 20.03
N GLN A 245 11.49 -11.93 19.23
CA GLN A 245 11.41 -12.42 17.86
C GLN A 245 11.21 -11.22 16.94
N HIS A 246 11.64 -11.30 15.69
CA HIS A 246 11.37 -10.24 14.74
C HIS A 246 10.38 -10.67 13.65
N ILE A 247 9.42 -9.79 13.41
CA ILE A 247 8.34 -9.99 12.44
C ILE A 247 8.45 -8.93 11.37
N THR A 248 8.49 -9.36 10.12
CA THR A 248 8.41 -8.46 8.98
C THR A 248 6.98 -7.99 8.81
N LYS A 249 6.78 -6.69 8.86
CA LYS A 249 5.51 -6.02 8.59
C LYS A 249 5.58 -5.33 7.23
N LEU A 250 4.50 -5.48 6.46
CA LEU A 250 4.30 -4.77 5.20
C LEU A 250 3.43 -3.55 5.48
N VAL A 251 4.06 -2.38 5.56
CA VAL A 251 3.38 -1.13 5.92
C VAL A 251 2.77 -0.53 4.67
N LEU A 252 1.44 -0.48 4.63
CA LEU A 252 0.69 0.06 3.50
C LEU A 252 0.92 1.57 3.36
N ARG A 253 1.25 2.04 2.15
CA ARG A 253 1.49 3.46 1.85
C ARG A 253 0.50 4.04 0.83
N SER A 254 0.16 3.30 -0.22
CA SER A 254 -0.90 3.72 -1.15
C SER A 254 -1.63 2.54 -1.77
N ILE A 255 -2.86 2.80 -2.24
CA ILE A 255 -3.67 1.87 -3.03
C ILE A 255 -4.14 2.58 -4.29
N THR A 256 -3.90 1.97 -5.43
CA THR A 256 -4.37 2.41 -6.74
C THR A 256 -5.34 1.39 -7.32
N LEU A 257 -6.59 1.79 -7.50
CA LEU A 257 -7.59 0.99 -8.21
C LEU A 257 -7.21 0.88 -9.70
N LEU A 258 -6.90 -0.33 -10.16
CA LEU A 258 -6.59 -0.62 -11.56
C LEU A 258 -7.83 -1.09 -12.32
N ASP A 259 -8.60 -2.00 -11.74
CA ASP A 259 -9.81 -2.53 -12.32
C ASP A 259 -10.81 -2.93 -11.23
N GLY A 260 -11.96 -2.23 -11.20
CA GLY A 260 -13.04 -2.52 -10.26
C GLY A 260 -14.17 -3.34 -10.88
N SER A 261 -14.03 -3.82 -12.12
CA SER A 261 -15.10 -4.56 -12.80
C SER A 261 -15.46 -5.87 -12.08
N PHE A 262 -14.54 -6.40 -11.28
CA PHE A 262 -14.69 -7.62 -10.49
C PHE A 262 -15.17 -7.41 -9.04
N SER A 263 -15.48 -6.18 -8.63
CA SER A 263 -15.93 -5.88 -7.27
C SER A 263 -17.13 -6.74 -6.84
N GLU A 264 -17.09 -7.32 -5.64
CA GLU A 264 -18.25 -8.03 -5.07
C GLU A 264 -19.47 -7.11 -4.93
N ALA A 265 -19.26 -5.81 -4.67
CA ALA A 265 -20.33 -4.83 -4.64
C ALA A 265 -21.08 -4.81 -5.99
N ARG A 266 -20.38 -4.91 -7.12
CA ARG A 266 -20.98 -4.89 -8.45
C ARG A 266 -21.64 -6.22 -8.83
N PHE A 267 -21.09 -7.34 -8.38
CA PHE A 267 -21.73 -8.66 -8.57
C PHE A 267 -23.03 -8.81 -7.78
N SER A 268 -23.09 -8.29 -6.54
CA SER A 268 -24.33 -8.31 -5.74
C SER A 268 -25.45 -7.45 -6.34
N PHE A 269 -25.12 -6.36 -7.03
CA PHE A 269 -26.10 -5.55 -7.78
C PHE A 269 -26.52 -6.18 -9.12
N SER A 270 -25.65 -6.94 -9.81
CA SER A 270 -25.99 -7.62 -11.06
C SER A 270 -27.04 -8.72 -10.89
N PHE A 271 -27.14 -9.37 -9.73
CA PHE A 271 -28.19 -10.36 -9.46
C PHE A 271 -29.58 -9.74 -9.13
N LYS A 272 -29.67 -8.40 -9.02
CA LYS A 272 -30.90 -7.67 -8.68
C LYS A 272 -31.17 -6.44 -9.56
N ARG A 273 -30.91 -6.50 -10.86
CA ARG A 273 -31.39 -5.46 -11.80
C ARG A 273 -32.40 -5.97 -12.82
N SER A 274 -33.64 -6.06 -12.35
CA SER A 274 -34.77 -5.48 -13.08
C SER A 274 -34.64 -3.95 -13.06
N ARG A 275 -34.70 -3.35 -14.26
CA ARG A 275 -34.92 -1.94 -14.65
C ARG A 275 -34.90 -0.86 -13.55
N THR A 276 -34.00 0.12 -13.69
CA THR A 276 -34.30 1.55 -13.98
C THR A 276 -33.01 2.38 -13.97
N ASN A 277 -32.92 3.30 -14.93
CA ASN A 277 -31.82 4.25 -15.13
C ASN A 277 -31.90 5.41 -14.12
N SER A 278 -30.78 5.76 -13.47
CA SER A 278 -30.33 7.16 -13.40
C SER A 278 -28.84 7.25 -12.98
N PRO A 279 -28.12 8.32 -13.40
CA PRO A 279 -26.69 8.48 -13.18
C PRO A 279 -26.38 9.36 -11.95
N PHE A 280 -25.47 8.93 -11.09
CA PHE A 280 -24.95 9.75 -9.99
C PHE A 280 -23.77 10.62 -10.47
N GLN A 281 -23.97 11.94 -10.42
CA GLN A 281 -22.94 12.97 -10.61
C GLN A 281 -22.05 13.07 -9.36
N SER A 282 -20.74 13.20 -9.56
CA SER A 282 -19.74 13.34 -8.50
C SER A 282 -19.48 14.82 -8.17
N ILE A 283 -19.47 15.14 -6.89
CA ILE A 283 -19.10 16.46 -6.35
C ILE A 283 -17.58 16.50 -6.12
N ARG A 284 -16.91 17.55 -6.59
CA ARG A 284 -15.47 17.81 -6.37
C ARG A 284 -15.30 18.83 -5.25
N LEU A 285 -14.29 18.64 -4.40
CA LEU A 285 -13.69 19.71 -3.60
C LEU A 285 -12.17 19.57 -3.67
N ALA A 286 -11.51 20.71 -3.90
CA ALA A 286 -10.06 20.90 -3.89
C ALA A 286 -9.66 21.53 -2.55
N ASP A 287 -8.48 21.20 -2.02
CA ASP A 287 -7.32 22.10 -2.06
C ASP A 287 -6.11 21.54 -1.29
N SER A 288 -4.95 21.99 -1.77
CA SER A 288 -3.57 21.79 -1.33
C SER A 288 -3.29 22.21 0.11
N ILE A 289 -2.27 21.61 0.73
CA ILE A 289 -1.25 22.30 1.55
C ILE A 289 0.05 21.50 1.49
N SER A 290 1.13 22.17 1.08
CA SER A 290 2.51 21.75 1.24
C SER A 290 3.06 22.24 2.58
N SER A 291 3.86 21.42 3.27
CA SER A 291 4.88 21.93 4.19
C SER A 291 5.95 20.88 4.43
N GLU A 292 7.18 21.26 4.13
CA GLU A 292 8.39 20.48 4.38
C GLU A 292 8.57 20.22 5.89
N ARG A 293 9.04 19.01 6.26
CA ARG A 293 9.59 18.70 7.59
C ARG A 293 10.42 17.42 7.56
N ARG A 294 11.46 17.39 8.39
CA ARG A 294 12.43 16.30 8.54
C ARG A 294 11.78 15.08 9.21
N ALA A 295 11.21 14.23 8.38
CA ALA A 295 11.01 12.81 8.60
C ALA A 295 11.88 12.06 7.59
N ILE A 296 12.10 10.75 7.78
CA ILE A 296 12.66 9.89 6.73
C ILE A 296 11.75 10.06 5.51
N LYS A 297 12.33 10.54 4.39
CA LYS A 297 11.56 10.81 3.17
C LYS A 297 11.24 9.49 2.49
N ARG A 298 10.13 9.44 1.76
CA ARG A 298 9.73 8.27 0.97
C ARG A 298 8.96 8.72 -0.23
N LYS A 299 9.19 8.07 -1.37
CA LYS A 299 8.50 8.37 -2.62
C LYS A 299 7.21 7.54 -2.68
N VAL A 300 6.10 8.14 -2.23
CA VAL A 300 4.76 7.52 -2.19
C VAL A 300 3.81 8.31 -3.08
N GLY A 301 2.90 7.58 -3.73
CA GLY A 301 1.91 8.13 -4.64
C GLY A 301 2.50 8.36 -6.03
N TYR A 302 1.88 9.30 -6.75
CA TYR A 302 2.31 9.77 -8.07
C TYR A 302 2.48 11.29 -7.98
N THR A 303 3.65 11.83 -8.31
CA THR A 303 3.89 13.27 -8.22
C THR A 303 3.30 14.03 -9.42
N GLU A 304 3.07 15.35 -9.26
CA GLU A 304 2.72 16.22 -10.39
C GLU A 304 3.82 16.21 -11.48
N GLU A 305 5.05 15.91 -11.08
CA GLU A 305 6.20 15.80 -11.96
C GLU A 305 6.18 14.51 -12.79
N GLU A 306 5.83 13.36 -12.21
CA GLU A 306 5.64 12.09 -12.96
C GLU A 306 4.45 12.17 -13.93
N THR A 307 3.42 12.94 -13.57
CA THR A 307 2.30 13.23 -14.48
C THR A 307 2.69 14.24 -15.57
N ARG A 308 3.54 15.23 -15.28
CA ARG A 308 4.11 16.15 -16.30
C ARG A 308 5.12 15.47 -17.22
N GLU A 309 5.98 14.59 -16.72
CA GLU A 309 6.92 13.81 -17.54
C GLU A 309 6.16 12.86 -18.48
N ALA A 310 5.07 12.26 -18.01
CA ALA A 310 4.14 11.55 -18.88
C ALA A 310 3.57 12.50 -19.95
N GLU A 311 3.08 13.68 -19.57
CA GLU A 311 2.56 14.69 -20.51
C GLU A 311 3.59 15.21 -21.51
N ASP A 312 4.86 15.36 -21.12
CA ASP A 312 5.92 15.85 -21.98
C ASP A 312 6.49 14.74 -22.88
N ARG A 313 6.52 13.47 -22.45
CA ARG A 313 6.78 12.34 -23.35
C ARG A 313 5.69 12.23 -24.41
N ILE A 314 4.43 12.47 -24.04
CA ILE A 314 3.29 12.48 -24.98
C ILE A 314 3.44 13.58 -26.03
N LYS A 315 3.82 14.80 -25.62
CA LYS A 315 4.09 15.90 -26.57
C LYS A 315 5.21 15.56 -27.54
N ARG A 316 6.27 14.90 -27.08
CA ARG A 316 7.40 14.49 -27.95
C ARG A 316 6.98 13.42 -28.96
N MET A 317 6.17 12.43 -28.56
CA MET A 317 5.69 11.38 -29.48
C MET A 317 4.63 11.89 -30.49
N ALA A 318 3.91 12.97 -30.18
CA ALA A 318 2.98 13.59 -31.11
C ALA A 318 3.70 14.33 -32.25
N ILE A 319 4.89 14.90 -31.97
CA ILE A 319 5.69 15.64 -32.96
C ILE A 319 6.30 14.69 -33.99
N ASP A 320 6.76 13.50 -33.58
CA ASP A 320 7.34 12.50 -34.48
C ASP A 320 6.33 11.84 -35.44
N ARG A 321 5.02 12.10 -35.28
CA ARG A 321 3.97 11.61 -36.20
C ARG A 321 3.55 12.65 -37.25
N GLU A 322 4.01 13.90 -37.13
CA GLU A 322 3.67 15.00 -38.05
C GLU A 322 4.84 15.41 -38.98
N THR A 323 5.97 14.70 -38.95
CA THR A 323 7.11 14.84 -39.88
C THR A 323 7.31 13.58 -40.71
#